data_AF-A0A957E900-F1
#
_entry.id   AF-A0A957E900-F1
#
_cell.length_a   1.000
_cell.length_b   1.000
_cell.length_c   1.000
_cell.angle_alpha   90.00
_cell.angle_beta   90.00
_cell.angle_gamma   90.00
#
_symmetry.space_group_name_H-M   'P 1'
#
loop_
_entity.id
_entity.type
_entity.pdbx_description
1 polymer ?
#
loop_
_entity_poly.entity_id
_entity_poly.type
_entity_poly.pdbx_seq_one_letter_code
_entity_poly.pdbx_strand_id
1 'polypeptide(L)' 'LRDPSPSPEDVAVTRQIVQAGSLLNIDVLDHIVIGHNRFVSLKERGLGFS' A
#
# COMPACT_ATOMS: atom_id res chain seq x y z
N LEU A 1 -5.81 -18.34 -0.28
CA LEU A 1 -6.84 -17.50 0.37
C LEU A 1 -6.46 -16.94 1.75
N ARG A 2 -5.20 -17.08 2.23
CA ARG A 2 -4.75 -16.49 3.52
C ARG A 2 -3.48 -15.63 3.39
N ASP A 3 -2.90 -15.57 2.21
CA ASP A 3 -1.64 -14.86 1.95
C ASP A 3 -1.92 -13.35 1.79
N PRO A 4 -1.35 -12.47 2.65
CA PRO A 4 -1.49 -11.02 2.55
C PRO A 4 -0.53 -10.41 1.51
N SER A 5 0.10 -11.23 0.66
CA SER A 5 0.95 -10.71 -0.42
C SER A 5 0.11 -9.82 -1.35
N PRO A 6 0.52 -8.56 -1.57
CA PRO A 6 -0.23 -7.65 -2.44
C PRO A 6 -0.18 -8.12 -3.89
N SER A 7 -1.29 -7.92 -4.59
CA SER A 7 -1.37 -8.06 -6.04
C SER A 7 -0.71 -6.85 -6.74
N PRO A 8 -0.37 -6.97 -8.03
CA PRO A 8 0.06 -5.82 -8.84
C PRO A 8 -0.96 -4.67 -8.83
N GLU A 9 -2.26 -4.99 -8.78
CA GLU A 9 -3.35 -4.01 -8.73
C GLU A 9 -3.34 -3.22 -7.42
N ASP A 10 -3.07 -3.88 -6.28
CA ASP A 10 -2.93 -3.21 -4.98
C ASP A 10 -1.77 -2.19 -5.01
N VAL A 11 -0.65 -2.54 -5.63
CA VAL A 11 0.50 -1.65 -5.79
C VAL A 11 0.17 -0.46 -6.70
N ALA A 12 -0.54 -0.72 -7.81
CA ALA A 12 -0.95 0.33 -8.74
C ALA A 12 -1.89 1.35 -8.09
N VAL A 13 -2.89 0.87 -7.34
CA VAL A 13 -3.81 1.72 -6.58
C VAL A 13 -3.07 2.51 -5.51
N THR A 14 -2.16 1.87 -4.77
CA THR A 14 -1.34 2.55 -3.74
C THR A 14 -0.56 3.71 -4.33
N ARG A 15 0.06 3.52 -5.51
CA ARG A 15 0.80 4.59 -6.20
C ARG A 15 -0.10 5.77 -6.55
N GLN A 16 -1.32 5.51 -7.04
CA GLN A 16 -2.28 6.58 -7.36
C GLN A 16 -2.71 7.36 -6.11
N ILE A 17 -2.96 6.67 -4.99
CA ILE A 17 -3.34 7.30 -3.72
C ILE A 17 -2.19 8.14 -3.17
N VAL A 18 -0.94 7.64 -3.19
CA VAL A 18 0.25 8.38 -2.75
C VAL A 18 0.43 9.66 -3.56
N GLN A 19 0.29 9.58 -4.89
CA GLN A 19 0.38 10.75 -5.77
C GLN A 19 -0.74 11.75 -5.48
N ALA A 20 -1.97 11.30 -5.28
CA ALA A 20 -3.09 12.16 -4.95
C ALA A 20 -2.92 12.85 -3.58
N GLY A 21 -2.42 12.13 -2.58
CA GLY A 21 -2.12 12.67 -1.25
C GLY A 21 -1.07 13.80 -1.32
N SER A 22 0.00 13.59 -2.10
CA SER A 22 1.06 14.59 -2.32
C SER A 22 0.51 15.91 -2.89
N LEU A 23 -0.41 15.85 -3.86
CA LEU A 23 -1.06 17.05 -4.43
C LEU A 23 -1.89 17.83 -3.40
N LEU A 24 -2.38 17.16 -2.36
CA LEU A 24 -3.21 17.74 -1.31
C LEU A 24 -2.43 18.11 -0.04
N ASN A 25 -1.10 17.91 -0.02
CA ASN A 25 -0.28 17.98 1.19
C ASN A 25 -0.78 17.04 2.31
N ILE A 26 -1.21 15.83 1.92
CA ILE A 26 -1.65 14.77 2.84
C ILE A 26 -0.76 13.54 2.63
N ASP A 27 0.00 13.18 3.66
CA ASP A 27 0.88 12.01 3.60
C ASP A 27 0.10 10.70 3.77
N VAL A 28 0.30 9.78 2.83
CA VAL A 28 -0.13 8.39 2.99
C VAL A 28 0.89 7.70 3.89
N LEU A 29 0.48 7.33 5.09
CA LEU A 29 1.39 6.76 6.08
C LEU A 29 1.79 5.33 5.74
N ASP A 30 0.84 4.50 5.31
CA ASP A 30 1.06 3.13 4.86
C ASP A 30 -0.18 2.57 4.14
N HIS A 31 -0.02 1.46 3.42
CA HIS A 31 -1.10 0.58 2.96
C HIS A 31 -0.83 -0.80 3.53
N ILE A 32 -1.70 -1.25 4.44
CA ILE A 32 -1.58 -2.55 5.11
C ILE A 32 -2.54 -3.56 4.49
N VAL A 33 -2.02 -4.65 3.91
CA VAL A 33 -2.84 -5.80 3.50
C VAL A 33 -2.93 -6.78 4.67
N ILE A 34 -4.15 -7.06 5.12
CA ILE A 34 -4.42 -7.89 6.30
C ILE A 34 -4.87 -9.30 5.88
N GLY A 35 -4.19 -10.32 6.40
CA GLY A 35 -4.55 -11.72 6.29
C GLY A 35 -4.85 -12.35 7.65
N HIS A 36 -4.94 -13.68 7.71
CA HIS A 36 -5.28 -14.38 8.96
C HIS A 36 -4.09 -14.35 9.95
N ASN A 37 -4.20 -13.53 11.01
CA ASN A 37 -3.15 -13.28 12.02
C ASN A 37 -1.80 -12.79 11.45
N ARG A 38 -1.82 -12.13 10.28
CA ARG A 38 -0.62 -11.56 9.64
C ARG A 38 -0.98 -10.37 8.78
N PHE A 39 -0.02 -9.50 8.51
CA PHE A 39 -0.18 -8.37 7.61
C PHE A 39 1.09 -8.14 6.80
N VAL A 40 0.97 -7.35 5.74
CA VAL A 40 2.09 -6.82 4.95
C VAL A 40 1.94 -5.31 4.86
N SER A 41 3.00 -4.59 5.22
CA SER A 41 3.14 -3.16 4.91
C SER A 41 3.70 -3.01 3.50
N LEU A 42 2.99 -2.27 2.65
CA LEU A 42 3.49 -1.92 1.33
C LEU A 42 4.61 -0.88 1.44
N LYS A 43 4.57 0.01 2.43
CA LYS A 43 5.63 0.99 2.65
C LYS A 43 6.94 0.36 3.07
N GLU A 44 6.93 -0.56 4.03
CA GLU A 44 8.13 -1.29 4.46
C GLU A 44 8.75 -2.11 3.32
N ARG A 45 7.92 -2.59 2.38
CA ARG A 45 8.35 -3.32 1.18
C ARG A 45 8.74 -2.42 0.01
N GLY A 46 8.59 -1.10 0.13
CA GLY A 46 8.88 -0.15 -0.95
C GLY A 46 7.93 -0.29 -2.17
N LEU A 47 6.69 -0.74 -1.96
CA LEU A 47 5.72 -0.98 -3.02
C LEU A 47 4.72 0.18 -3.13
N GLY A 48 4.77 0.93 -4.22
CA GLY A 48 3.80 2.01 -4.49
C GLY A 48 4.06 3.34 -3.74
N PHE A 49 5.12 3.42 -2.92
CA PHE A 49 5.52 4.61 -2.15
C PHE A 49 6.69 5.36 -2.80
N SER A 50 6.53 5.78 -4.06
CA SER A 50 7.53 6.51 -4.86
C SER A 50 7.00 7.86 -5.31
#